data_AF-A0A3P6SGH7-F1
#
_entry.id   AF-A0A3P6SGH7-F1
#
_cell.length_a   1.000
_cell.length_b   1.000
_cell.length_c   1.000
_cell.angle_alpha   90.00
_cell.angle_beta   90.00
_cell.angle_gamma   90.00
#
_symmetry.space_group_name_H-M   'P 1'
#
loop_
_entity.id
_entity.type
_entity.pdbx_description
1 polymer ?
#
loop_
_entity_poly.entity_id
_entity_poly.type
_entity_poly.pdbx_seq_one_letter_code
_entity_poly.pdbx_strand_id
1 'polypeptide(L)' 'MLILLISSIGVVIALENGLARTPPMGWMSWATFFCQTDCEKYPDDCISEKLYRDMADRLG' A
#
# COMPACT_ATOMS: atom_id res chain seq x y z
N MET A 1 9.89 2.64 -40.60
CA MET A 1 10.04 3.20 -39.24
C MET A 1 8.70 3.29 -38.50
N LEU A 2 7.64 3.86 -39.07
CA LEU A 2 6.33 3.97 -38.39
C LEU A 2 5.64 2.62 -38.08
N ILE A 3 5.76 1.64 -38.98
CA ILE A 3 5.18 0.30 -38.80
C ILE A 3 5.84 -0.46 -37.63
N LEU A 4 7.16 -0.28 -37.44
CA LEU A 4 7.91 -0.87 -36.33
C LEU A 4 7.51 -0.24 -34.98
N LEU A 5 7.19 1.06 -34.96
CA LEU A 5 6.72 1.77 -33.76
C LEU A 5 5.31 1.34 -33.32
N ILE A 6 4.45 0.98 -34.26
CA ILE A 6 3.09 0.49 -33.95
C ILE A 6 3.15 -0.94 -33.40
N SER A 7 4.10 -1.76 -33.87
CA SER A 7 4.31 -3.14 -33.39
C SER A 7 4.73 -3.21 -31.91
N SER A 8 5.19 -2.11 -31.30
CA SER A 8 5.60 -2.06 -29.90
C SER A 8 4.48 -1.66 -28.93
N ILE A 9 3.26 -1.42 -29.41
CA ILE A 9 2.12 -1.07 -28.55
C ILE A 9 1.55 -2.35 -27.95
N GLY A 10 1.96 -2.68 -26.73
CA GLY A 10 1.37 -3.77 -25.95
C GLY A 10 -0.03 -3.38 -25.44
N VAL A 11 -1.01 -4.27 -25.61
CA VAL A 11 -2.32 -4.12 -24.98
C VAL A 11 -2.22 -4.53 -23.52
N VAL A 12 -2.68 -3.68 -22.61
CA VAL A 12 -2.78 -3.97 -21.17
C VAL A 12 -4.26 -4.17 -20.82
N ILE A 13 -4.55 -5.22 -20.07
CA ILE A 13 -5.88 -5.47 -19.50
C ILE A 13 -5.87 -4.95 -18.07
N ALA A 14 -6.81 -4.05 -17.74
CA ALA A 14 -6.99 -3.54 -16.38
C ALA A 14 -7.74 -4.56 -15.49
N LEU A 15 -7.57 -4.44 -14.17
CA LEU A 15 -8.28 -5.27 -13.20
C LEU A 15 -9.71 -4.74 -12.97
N GLU A 16 -10.71 -5.43 -13.52
CA GLU A 16 -12.14 -5.06 -13.42
C GLU A 16 -12.85 -5.75 -12.23
N ASN A 17 -12.37 -5.55 -11.00
CA ASN A 17 -12.99 -6.11 -9.78
C ASN A 17 -13.91 -5.12 -9.03
N GLY A 18 -14.16 -3.94 -9.60
CA GLY A 18 -14.99 -2.90 -8.99
C GLY A 18 -14.30 -2.05 -7.93
N LEU A 19 -13.07 -2.36 -7.53
CA LEU A 19 -12.30 -1.59 -6.54
C LEU A 19 -11.43 -0.51 -7.21
N ALA A 20 -10.86 0.37 -6.39
CA ALA A 20 -9.91 1.42 -6.82
C ALA A 20 -10.41 2.31 -7.99
N ARG A 21 -11.72 2.54 -8.08
CA ARG A 21 -12.33 3.46 -9.07
C ARG A 21 -11.91 4.92 -8.87
N THR A 22 -11.52 5.26 -7.64
CA THR A 22 -10.76 6.46 -7.27
C THR A 22 -9.48 6.02 -6.56
N PRO A 23 -8.45 6.88 -6.49
CA PRO A 23 -7.25 6.57 -5.70
C PRO A 23 -7.64 6.18 -4.25
N PRO A 24 -7.14 5.05 -3.72
CA PRO A 24 -7.46 4.63 -2.37
C PRO A 24 -6.87 5.62 -1.35
N MET A 25 -7.65 5.97 -0.33
CA MET A 25 -7.21 6.80 0.79
C MET A 25 -7.15 5.93 2.05
N GLY A 26 -6.13 6.14 2.88
CA GLY A 26 -5.93 5.37 4.09
C GLY A 26 -4.56 5.60 4.70
N TRP A 27 -4.13 4.64 5.51
CA TRP A 27 -2.85 4.65 6.22
C TRP A 27 -2.03 3.40 5.90
N MET A 28 -0.70 3.52 5.91
CA MET A 28 0.23 2.42 5.60
C MET A 28 1.37 2.39 6.61
N SER A 29 1.46 1.31 7.40
CA SER A 29 2.47 1.13 8.44
C SER A 29 3.90 1.30 7.93
N TRP A 30 4.20 0.75 6.75
CA TRP A 30 5.53 0.79 6.15
C TRP A 30 6.09 2.20 5.96
N ALA A 31 5.23 3.21 5.76
CA ALA A 31 5.67 4.59 5.49
C ALA A 31 6.36 5.26 6.70
N THR A 32 6.16 4.73 7.91
CA THR A 32 6.69 5.33 9.15
C THR A 32 7.38 4.30 10.05
N PHE A 33 6.84 3.09 10.14
CA PHE A 33 7.27 2.07 11.10
C PHE A 33 8.17 0.99 10.48
N PHE A 34 8.28 0.97 9.15
CA PHE A 34 9.12 0.04 8.39
C PHE A 34 8.88 -1.43 8.79
N CYS A 35 9.96 -2.17 9.04
CA CYS A 35 9.95 -3.57 9.49
C CYS A 35 10.36 -3.68 10.97
N GLN A 36 9.96 -2.74 11.82
CA GLN A 36 10.33 -2.81 13.24
C GLN A 36 9.62 -4.00 13.92
N THR A 37 10.35 -5.02 14.33
CA THR A 37 9.80 -6.21 15.00
C THR A 37 10.27 -6.39 16.45
N ASP A 38 11.24 -5.58 16.90
CA ASP A 38 11.72 -5.61 18.28
C ASP A 38 10.75 -4.83 19.20
N CYS A 39 9.70 -5.51 19.62
CA CYS A 39 8.67 -4.93 20.48
C CYS A 39 9.10 -4.74 21.94
N GLU A 40 10.15 -5.42 22.40
CA GLU A 40 10.67 -5.21 23.74
C GLU A 40 11.36 -3.84 23.83
N LYS A 41 12.12 -3.49 22.78
CA LYS A 41 12.81 -2.22 22.69
C LYS A 41 11.92 -1.09 22.17
N TYR A 42 10.94 -1.40 21.31
CA TYR A 42 10.07 -0.42 20.65
C TYR A 42 8.58 -0.80 20.81
N PRO A 43 8.02 -0.74 22.03
CA PRO A 43 6.68 -1.27 22.33
C PRO A 43 5.53 -0.51 21.63
N ASP A 44 5.77 0.73 21.22
CA ASP A 44 4.77 1.58 20.54
C ASP A 44 4.98 1.68 19.03
N ASP A 45 6.16 1.36 18.53
CA ASP A 45 6.54 1.54 17.11
C ASP A 45 6.75 0.20 16.37
N CYS A 46 6.77 -0.92 17.08
CA CYS A 46 6.88 -2.22 16.43
C CYS A 46 5.59 -2.63 15.71
N ILE A 47 5.74 -3.39 14.62
CA ILE A 47 4.64 -4.00 13.87
C ILE A 47 3.95 -5.04 14.74
N SER A 48 2.87 -4.62 15.40
CA SER A 48 2.10 -5.40 16.36
C SER A 48 0.60 -5.09 16.24
N GLU A 49 -0.25 -5.96 16.77
CA GLU A 49 -1.71 -5.71 16.84
C GLU A 49 -2.03 -4.38 17.54
N LYS A 50 -1.28 -4.06 18.62
CA LYS A 50 -1.42 -2.82 19.37
C LYS A 50 -1.23 -1.59 18.45
N LEU A 51 -0.15 -1.55 17.66
CA LEU A 51 0.09 -0.47 16.71
C LEU A 51 -1.08 -0.27 15.74
N TYR A 52 -1.62 -1.35 15.16
CA TYR A 52 -2.72 -1.25 14.19
C TYR A 52 -4.04 -0.81 14.86
N ARG A 53 -4.32 -1.25 16.10
CA ARG A 53 -5.48 -0.76 16.88
C ARG A 53 -5.34 0.73 17.19
N ASP A 54 -4.19 1.15 17.71
CA ASP A 54 -3.92 2.55 18.05
C ASP A 54 -4.06 3.48 16.83
N MET A 55 -3.68 3.02 15.63
CA MET A 55 -3.84 3.78 14.38
C MET A 55 -5.28 3.78 13.86
N ALA A 56 -6.00 2.66 14.01
CA ALA A 56 -7.42 2.58 13.68
C ALA A 56 -8.26 3.54 14.55
N ASP A 57 -7.98 3.58 15.86
CA ASP A 57 -8.66 4.47 16.81
C ASP A 57 -8.40 5.96 16.51
N ARG A 58 -7.27 6.30 15.87
CA ARG A 58 -6.96 7.69 15.44
C ARG A 58 -7.60 8.08 14.11
N LEU A 59 -8.00 7.11 13.29
CA LEU A 59 -8.65 7.34 12.00
C LEU A 59 -10.18 7.44 12.11
N GLY A 60 -10.76 6.79 13.14
CA GLY A 60 -12.19 6.84 13.45
C GLY A 60 -12.60 8.13 14.14
#